data_AF-A0A937WSE4-F1
#
_entry.id   AF-A0A937WSE4-F1
#
_cell.length_a   1.000
_cell.length_b   1.000
_cell.length_c   1.000
_cell.angle_alpha   90.00
_cell.angle_beta   90.00
_cell.angle_gamma   90.00
#
_symmetry.space_group_name_H-M   'P 1'
#
loop_
_entity.id
_entity.type
_entity.pdbx_description
1 polymer ?
#
loop_
_entity_poly.entity_id
_entity_poly.type
_entity_poly.pdbx_seq_one_letter_code
_entity_poly.pdbx_strand_id
1 'polypeptide(L)'
;MVNEKNTNILTNDTPKEIKDLFDKGVSAFNRKNYEYAIELFSQILRLKFDFAEARHYLRLAEQKFFKEHPPKLLSRILNRFYCFFYGLRASIFYLQNNIKRSVDEYEKLLRKEPFDEKALLKLARIFQKINDANSALRLFEEVVQLKPKNIEALKRLGELYIKTDDLPRARSCFNAVLSISPYDLDAEKFLRNLDALGTLKKNFHQ
;
A
#
# COMPACT_ATOMS: atom_id res chain seq x y z
N MET A 1 -25.22 -13.19 -0.47
CA MET A 1 -24.92 -13.21 0.97
C MET A 1 -23.42 -12.96 1.11
N VAL A 2 -23.04 -11.69 1.30
CA VAL A 2 -21.64 -11.29 1.44
C VAL A 2 -21.34 -11.25 2.94
N ASN A 3 -20.40 -12.09 3.36
CA ASN A 3 -20.03 -12.39 4.74
C ASN A 3 -19.89 -11.15 5.64
N GLU A 4 -20.55 -11.21 6.80
CA GLU A 4 -20.57 -10.28 7.93
C GLU A 4 -19.21 -10.14 8.68
N LYS A 5 -18.09 -10.44 8.03
CA LYS A 5 -16.75 -10.35 8.66
C LYS A 5 -15.99 -9.05 8.38
N ASN A 6 -16.55 -8.13 7.59
CA ASN A 6 -15.89 -6.86 7.25
C ASN A 6 -16.35 -5.65 8.10
N THR A 7 -17.22 -5.84 9.08
CA THR A 7 -17.82 -4.74 9.86
C THR A 7 -17.01 -4.31 11.10
N ASN A 8 -15.88 -4.97 11.40
CA ASN A 8 -15.06 -4.68 12.60
C ASN A 8 -13.70 -4.01 12.29
N ILE A 9 -13.61 -3.26 11.18
CA ILE A 9 -12.34 -2.67 10.68
C ILE A 9 -12.16 -1.19 11.11
N LEU A 10 -13.20 -0.57 11.68
CA LEU A 10 -13.20 0.84 12.05
C LEU A 10 -12.91 0.98 13.55
N THR A 11 -11.71 1.42 13.92
CA THR A 11 -11.34 1.68 15.32
C THR A 11 -12.34 2.65 15.98
N ASN A 12 -12.52 2.53 17.30
CA ASN A 12 -13.47 3.36 18.06
C ASN A 12 -13.23 4.88 17.92
N ASP A 13 -12.05 5.31 17.46
CA ASP A 13 -11.66 6.71 17.27
C ASP A 13 -11.98 7.28 15.87
N THR A 14 -12.52 6.48 14.95
CA THR A 14 -12.88 7.01 13.62
C THR A 14 -14.19 7.80 13.67
N PRO A 15 -14.20 9.09 13.24
CA PRO A 15 -15.42 9.90 13.17
C PRO A 15 -16.51 9.18 12.39
N LYS A 16 -17.75 9.25 12.87
CA LYS A 16 -18.93 8.64 12.23
C LYS A 16 -19.05 9.03 10.75
N GLU A 17 -18.71 10.27 10.43
CA GLU A 17 -18.65 10.77 9.05
C GLU A 17 -17.71 9.96 8.15
N ILE A 18 -16.50 9.63 8.63
CA ILE A 18 -15.53 8.82 7.86
C ILE A 18 -16.05 7.39 7.67
N LYS A 19 -16.71 6.81 8.69
CA LYS A 19 -17.35 5.50 8.59
C LYS A 19 -18.43 5.50 7.51
N ASP A 20 -19.35 6.47 7.57
CA ASP A 20 -20.46 6.59 6.62
C ASP A 20 -19.98 6.83 5.19
N LEU A 21 -18.94 7.66 5.00
CA LEU A 21 -18.31 7.88 3.70
C LEU A 21 -17.64 6.60 3.18
N PHE A 22 -16.97 5.85 4.05
CA PHE A 22 -16.31 4.60 3.69
C PHE A 22 -17.31 3.54 3.24
N ASP A 23 -18.41 3.36 3.99
CA ASP A 23 -19.47 2.41 3.64
C ASP A 23 -20.14 2.76 2.31
N LYS A 24 -20.38 4.06 2.06
CA LYS A 24 -20.84 4.55 0.76
C LYS A 24 -19.82 4.26 -0.35
N GLY A 25 -18.54 4.47 -0.08
CA GLY A 25 -17.45 4.20 -1.03
C GLY A 25 -17.38 2.73 -1.40
N VAL A 26 -17.46 1.84 -0.41
CA VAL A 26 -17.48 0.38 -0.62
C VAL A 26 -18.74 -0.06 -1.37
N SER A 27 -19.91 0.50 -1.04
CA SER A 27 -21.15 0.25 -1.78
C SER A 27 -21.05 0.68 -3.25
N ALA A 28 -20.49 1.86 -3.52
CA ALA A 28 -20.24 2.36 -4.88
C ALA A 28 -19.25 1.46 -5.64
N PHE A 29 -18.16 1.04 -4.99
CA PHE A 29 -17.17 0.12 -5.55
C PHE A 29 -17.79 -1.23 -5.94
N ASN A 30 -18.63 -1.80 -5.07
CA ASN A 30 -19.32 -3.07 -5.33
C ASN A 30 -20.33 -2.96 -6.48
N ARG A 31 -20.91 -1.77 -6.68
CA ARG A 31 -21.78 -1.44 -7.82
C ARG A 31 -21.01 -1.12 -9.11
N LYS A 32 -19.68 -1.27 -9.12
CA LYS A 32 -18.76 -0.88 -10.22
C LYS A 32 -18.81 0.60 -10.58
N ASN A 33 -19.36 1.45 -9.71
CA ASN A 33 -19.27 2.89 -9.89
C ASN A 33 -17.91 3.37 -9.36
N TYR A 34 -16.86 3.03 -10.11
CA TYR A 34 -15.48 3.26 -9.69
C TYR A 34 -15.14 4.75 -9.59
N GLU A 35 -15.68 5.58 -10.48
CA GLU A 35 -15.46 7.03 -10.45
C GLU A 35 -15.99 7.65 -9.14
N TYR A 36 -17.23 7.34 -8.77
CA TYR A 36 -17.81 7.82 -7.52
C TYR A 36 -17.09 7.23 -6.29
N ALA A 37 -16.69 5.96 -6.35
CA ALA A 37 -15.91 5.33 -5.29
C ALA A 37 -14.55 6.06 -5.09
N ILE A 38 -13.84 6.38 -6.18
CA ILE A 38 -12.58 7.15 -6.15
C ILE A 38 -12.79 8.49 -5.47
N GLU A 39 -13.87 9.21 -5.78
CA GLU A 39 -14.18 10.48 -5.14
C GLU A 39 -14.40 10.33 -3.63
N LEU A 40 -15.21 9.36 -3.22
CA LEU A 40 -15.50 9.11 -1.80
C LEU A 40 -14.23 8.73 -1.02
N PHE A 41 -13.42 7.81 -1.53
CA PHE A 41 -12.16 7.46 -0.87
C PHE A 41 -11.16 8.63 -0.87
N SER A 42 -11.11 9.42 -1.94
CA SER A 42 -10.28 10.64 -1.99
C SER A 42 -10.73 11.67 -0.95
N GLN A 43 -12.04 11.83 -0.72
CA GLN A 43 -12.56 12.71 0.33
C GLN A 43 -12.13 12.22 1.71
N ILE A 44 -12.21 10.92 1.97
CA ILE A 44 -11.75 10.34 3.24
C ILE A 44 -10.26 10.61 3.45
N LEU A 45 -9.42 10.44 2.43
CA LEU A 45 -7.98 10.69 2.54
C LEU A 45 -7.62 12.17 2.70
N ARG A 46 -8.50 13.10 2.33
CA ARG A 46 -8.32 14.53 2.66
C ARG A 46 -8.54 14.81 4.14
N LEU A 47 -9.50 14.13 4.76
CA LEU A 47 -9.81 14.21 6.19
C LEU A 47 -8.75 13.48 7.02
N LYS A 48 -8.46 12.23 6.65
CA LYS A 48 -7.53 11.33 7.32
C LYS A 48 -6.61 10.67 6.29
N PHE A 49 -5.45 11.29 6.04
CA PHE A 49 -4.53 10.84 5.00
C PHE A 49 -3.81 9.52 5.34
N ASP A 50 -3.77 9.11 6.60
CA ASP A 50 -3.21 7.86 7.13
C ASP A 50 -4.24 6.72 7.22
N PHE A 51 -5.41 6.86 6.57
CA PHE A 51 -6.40 5.79 6.56
C PHE A 51 -6.08 4.73 5.50
N ALA A 52 -5.39 3.68 5.94
CA ALA A 52 -4.88 2.59 5.10
C ALA A 52 -5.96 1.90 4.28
N GLU A 53 -7.13 1.66 4.86
CA GLU A 53 -8.24 0.96 4.20
C GLU A 53 -8.83 1.77 3.05
N ALA A 54 -9.14 3.06 3.26
CA ALA A 54 -9.63 3.91 2.18
C ALA A 54 -8.59 4.03 1.07
N ARG A 55 -7.30 4.13 1.41
CA ARG A 55 -6.23 4.10 0.40
C ARG A 55 -6.24 2.80 -0.38
N HIS A 56 -6.31 1.66 0.29
CA HIS A 56 -6.35 0.36 -0.39
C HIS A 56 -7.54 0.28 -1.36
N TYR A 57 -8.75 0.65 -0.93
CA TYR A 57 -9.91 0.65 -1.82
C TYR A 57 -9.82 1.70 -2.92
N LEU A 58 -9.22 2.87 -2.68
CA LEU A 58 -8.92 3.87 -3.71
C LEU A 58 -8.04 3.27 -4.80
N ARG A 59 -6.92 2.63 -4.42
CA ARG A 59 -5.99 1.99 -5.37
C ARG A 59 -6.72 0.93 -6.20
N LEU A 60 -7.52 0.06 -5.56
CA LEU A 60 -8.33 -0.94 -6.27
C LEU A 60 -9.33 -0.31 -7.25
N ALA A 61 -10.01 0.77 -6.84
CA ALA A 61 -10.97 1.48 -7.67
C ALA A 61 -10.29 2.14 -8.88
N GLU A 62 -9.15 2.80 -8.68
CA GLU A 62 -8.37 3.42 -9.76
C GLU A 62 -7.81 2.38 -10.74
N GLN A 63 -7.30 1.25 -10.25
CA GLN A 63 -6.84 0.16 -11.10
C GLN A 63 -7.97 -0.45 -11.95
N LYS A 64 -9.17 -0.63 -11.37
CA LYS A 64 -10.35 -1.14 -12.08
C LYS A 64 -10.84 -0.13 -13.12
N PHE A 65 -10.96 1.13 -12.73
CA PHE A 65 -11.35 2.22 -13.61
C PHE A 65 -10.39 2.36 -14.79
N PHE A 66 -9.07 2.33 -14.56
CA PHE A 66 -8.07 2.41 -15.63
C PHE A 66 -8.13 1.21 -16.59
N LYS A 67 -8.43 0.02 -16.08
CA LYS A 67 -8.60 -1.18 -16.93
C LYS A 67 -9.87 -1.09 -17.79
N GLU A 68 -10.95 -0.51 -17.27
CA GLU A 68 -12.19 -0.32 -18.02
C GLU A 68 -12.12 0.87 -18.99
N HIS A 69 -11.36 1.91 -18.64
CA HIS A 69 -11.22 3.15 -19.39
C HIS A 69 -9.74 3.51 -19.62
N PRO A 70 -9.01 2.73 -20.43
CA PRO A 70 -7.61 3.02 -20.70
C PRO A 70 -7.46 4.35 -21.46
N PRO A 71 -6.45 5.18 -21.13
CA PRO A 71 -6.24 6.44 -21.81
C PRO A 71 -5.86 6.23 -23.29
N LYS A 72 -6.34 7.13 -24.15
CA LYS A 72 -5.93 7.23 -25.56
C LYS A 72 -4.42 7.53 -25.67
N LEU A 73 -3.81 7.27 -26.83
CA LEU A 73 -2.36 7.42 -27.06
C LEU A 73 -1.81 8.79 -26.63
N LEU A 74 -2.44 9.89 -27.07
CA LEU A 74 -2.01 11.24 -26.71
C LEU A 74 -2.10 11.49 -25.19
N SER A 75 -3.22 11.09 -24.57
CA SER A 75 -3.36 11.17 -23.11
C SER A 75 -2.36 10.29 -22.36
N ARG A 76 -1.95 9.14 -22.91
CA ARG A 76 -0.93 8.28 -22.31
C ARG A 76 0.46 8.92 -22.36
N ILE A 77 0.80 9.59 -23.47
CA ILE A 77 2.04 10.36 -23.58
C ILE A 77 2.02 11.52 -22.58
N LEU A 78 0.94 12.29 -22.55
CA LEU A 78 0.75 13.38 -21.59
C LEU A 78 0.82 12.90 -20.14
N ASN A 79 0.14 11.80 -19.81
CA ASN A 79 0.17 11.19 -18.48
C ASN A 79 1.61 10.84 -18.09
N ARG A 80 2.43 10.29 -18.99
CA ARG A 80 3.84 9.98 -18.70
C ARG A 80 4.62 11.24 -18.32
N PHE A 81 4.40 12.36 -19.01
CA PHE A 81 5.00 13.64 -18.64
C PHE A 81 4.49 14.15 -17.29
N TYR A 82 3.18 14.17 -17.08
CA TYR A 82 2.59 14.58 -15.79
C TYR A 82 3.08 13.71 -14.63
N CYS A 83 3.18 12.40 -14.82
CA CYS A 83 3.68 11.47 -13.82
C CYS A 83 5.15 11.74 -13.47
N PHE A 84 5.97 12.07 -14.46
CA PHE A 84 7.33 12.51 -14.21
C PHE A 84 7.35 13.79 -13.34
N PHE A 85 6.54 14.80 -13.68
CA PHE A 85 6.46 16.04 -12.91
C PHE A 85 5.92 15.82 -11.49
N TYR A 86 4.86 15.02 -11.32
CA TYR A 86 4.32 14.67 -10.01
C TYR A 86 5.35 13.91 -9.16
N GLY A 87 6.04 12.93 -9.73
CA GLY A 87 7.07 12.16 -9.03
C GLY A 87 8.28 13.02 -8.61
N LEU A 88 8.64 14.02 -9.42
CA LEU A 88 9.69 14.98 -9.08
C LEU A 88 9.25 15.88 -7.92
N ARG A 89 8.07 16.51 -8.01
CA ARG A 89 7.50 17.34 -6.94
C ARG A 89 7.33 16.57 -5.64
N ALA A 90 6.84 15.34 -5.72
CA ALA A 90 6.67 14.47 -4.57
C ALA A 90 8.01 14.17 -3.88
N SER A 91 9.07 13.90 -4.65
CA SER A 91 10.42 13.70 -4.14
C SER A 91 10.98 14.98 -3.49
N ILE A 92 10.74 16.16 -4.07
CA ILE A 92 11.17 17.45 -3.49
C ILE A 92 10.46 17.71 -2.16
N PHE A 93 9.13 17.52 -2.09
CA PHE A 93 8.39 17.68 -0.84
C PHE A 93 8.82 16.68 0.24
N TYR A 94 9.18 15.45 -0.16
CA TYR A 94 9.74 14.46 0.76
C TYR A 94 11.07 14.94 1.37
N LEU A 95 11.96 15.50 0.55
CA LEU A 95 13.24 16.06 1.01
C LEU A 95 13.05 17.28 1.92
N GLN A 96 12.00 18.08 1.67
CA GLN A 96 11.59 19.19 2.54
C GLN A 96 10.87 18.74 3.82
N ASN A 97 10.80 17.44 4.09
CA ASN A 97 10.06 16.83 5.20
C ASN A 97 8.55 17.16 5.20
N ASN A 98 8.00 17.63 4.06
CA ASN A 98 6.59 17.90 3.89
C ASN A 98 5.86 16.64 3.42
N ILE A 99 5.67 15.70 4.35
CA ILE A 99 5.14 14.37 4.06
C ILE A 99 3.74 14.42 3.42
N LYS A 100 2.84 15.25 3.96
CA LYS A 100 1.46 15.34 3.45
C LYS A 100 1.41 15.76 1.98
N ARG A 101 2.19 16.77 1.60
CA ARG A 101 2.28 17.21 0.19
C ARG A 101 2.98 16.18 -0.69
N SER A 102 3.99 15.49 -0.17
CA SER A 102 4.64 14.41 -0.90
C SER A 102 3.66 13.27 -1.23
N VAL A 103 2.87 12.84 -0.25
CA VAL A 103 1.80 11.85 -0.43
C VAL A 103 0.80 12.32 -1.48
N ASP A 104 0.29 13.54 -1.38
CA ASP A 104 -0.70 14.08 -2.34
C ASP A 104 -0.20 14.07 -3.80
N GLU A 105 1.07 14.43 -4.03
CA GLU A 105 1.64 14.38 -5.39
C GLU A 105 1.84 12.93 -5.88
N TYR A 106 2.19 11.98 -5.00
CA TYR A 106 2.22 10.55 -5.38
C TYR A 106 0.82 9.99 -5.66
N GLU A 107 -0.20 10.38 -4.90
CA GLU A 107 -1.59 9.97 -5.14
C GLU A 107 -2.09 10.49 -6.50
N LYS A 108 -1.75 11.73 -6.87
CA LYS A 108 -2.05 12.27 -8.22
C LYS A 108 -1.35 11.50 -9.34
N LEU A 109 -0.09 11.13 -9.13
CA LEU A 109 0.66 10.28 -10.07
C LEU A 109 -0.06 8.95 -10.26
N LEU A 110 -0.35 8.26 -9.16
CA LEU A 110 -0.98 6.93 -9.19
C LEU A 110 -2.41 6.98 -9.73
N ARG A 111 -3.13 8.09 -9.61
CA ARG A 111 -4.43 8.27 -10.29
C ARG A 111 -4.33 8.26 -11.81
N LYS A 112 -3.19 8.69 -12.36
CA LYS A 112 -2.93 8.67 -13.81
C LYS A 112 -2.31 7.37 -14.27
N GLU A 113 -1.42 6.79 -13.47
CA GLU A 113 -0.76 5.52 -13.72
C GLU A 113 -0.87 4.61 -12.49
N PRO A 114 -2.01 3.92 -12.31
CA PRO A 114 -2.29 3.12 -11.10
C PRO A 114 -1.37 1.92 -10.91
N PHE A 115 -0.62 1.55 -11.96
CA PHE A 115 0.29 0.41 -11.99
C PHE A 115 1.76 0.84 -11.93
N ASP A 116 2.07 2.11 -11.63
CA ASP A 116 3.44 2.56 -11.47
C ASP A 116 4.06 2.01 -10.16
N GLU A 117 4.76 0.90 -10.32
CA GLU A 117 5.52 0.21 -9.28
C GLU A 117 6.45 1.16 -8.49
N LYS A 118 7.14 2.08 -9.18
CA LYS A 118 8.11 2.96 -8.52
C LYS A 118 7.40 3.97 -7.64
N ALA A 119 6.28 4.51 -8.11
CA ALA A 119 5.47 5.44 -7.34
C ALA A 119 4.85 4.74 -6.11
N LEU A 120 4.30 3.54 -6.27
CA LEU A 120 3.79 2.72 -5.16
C LEU A 120 4.87 2.43 -4.12
N LEU A 121 6.05 1.99 -4.55
CA LEU A 121 7.17 1.69 -3.66
C LEU A 121 7.65 2.94 -2.91
N LYS A 122 7.75 4.09 -3.58
CA LYS A 122 8.12 5.35 -2.93
C LYS A 122 7.06 5.80 -1.92
N LEU A 123 5.78 5.67 -2.26
CA LEU A 123 4.69 5.98 -1.34
C LEU A 123 4.70 5.05 -0.11
N ALA A 124 4.92 3.76 -0.31
CA ALA A 124 5.04 2.77 0.76
C ALA A 124 6.19 3.11 1.73
N ARG A 125 7.36 3.50 1.18
CA ARG A 125 8.50 3.97 1.98
C ARG A 125 8.18 5.22 2.79
N ILE A 126 7.39 6.14 2.26
CA ILE A 126 6.96 7.34 2.99
C ILE A 126 6.11 6.95 4.20
N PHE A 127 5.12 6.07 4.02
CA PHE A 127 4.29 5.57 5.11
C PHE A 127 5.10 4.78 6.15
N GLN A 128 6.06 3.97 5.68
CA GLN A 128 6.97 3.26 6.57
C GLN A 128 7.81 4.22 7.42
N LYS A 129 8.27 5.35 6.85
CA LYS A 129 9.06 6.37 7.57
C LYS A 129 8.26 7.10 8.64
N ILE A 130 6.96 7.32 8.42
CA ILE A 130 6.07 7.94 9.43
C ILE A 130 5.46 6.92 10.40
N ASN A 131 5.97 5.68 10.42
CA ASN A 131 5.50 4.57 11.24
C ASN A 131 4.03 4.18 11.02
N ASP A 132 3.43 4.55 9.89
CA ASP A 132 2.13 4.02 9.48
C ASP A 132 2.34 2.66 8.80
N ALA A 133 2.49 1.64 9.65
CA ALA A 133 2.71 0.27 9.21
C ALA A 133 1.55 -0.28 8.36
N ASN A 134 0.32 0.14 8.64
CA ASN A 134 -0.88 -0.35 7.94
C ASN A 134 -0.90 0.12 6.49
N SER A 135 -0.72 1.43 6.24
CA SER A 135 -0.67 1.96 4.87
C SER A 135 0.55 1.43 4.12
N ALA A 136 1.71 1.35 4.79
CA ALA A 136 2.94 0.82 4.17
C ALA A 136 2.75 -0.63 3.73
N LEU A 137 2.19 -1.48 4.59
CA LEU A 137 1.95 -2.89 4.32
C LEU A 137 1.04 -3.07 3.11
N ARG A 138 -0.10 -2.35 3.04
CA ARG A 138 -1.01 -2.41 1.88
C ARG A 138 -0.32 -2.03 0.56
N LEU A 139 0.50 -1.00 0.58
CA LEU A 139 1.20 -0.54 -0.62
C LEU A 139 2.32 -1.48 -1.05
N PHE A 140 3.08 -2.05 -0.11
CA PHE A 140 4.08 -3.06 -0.44
C PHE A 140 3.43 -4.36 -0.94
N GLU A 141 2.28 -4.78 -0.39
CA GLU A 141 1.49 -5.91 -0.91
C GLU A 141 1.11 -5.67 -2.37
N GLU A 142 0.66 -4.45 -2.70
CA GLU A 142 0.32 -4.06 -4.07
C GLU A 142 1.55 -4.11 -5.00
N VAL A 143 2.71 -3.61 -4.57
CA VAL A 143 3.96 -3.71 -5.35
C VAL A 143 4.32 -5.17 -5.63
N VAL A 144 4.26 -6.05 -4.63
CA VAL A 144 4.58 -7.48 -4.80
C VAL A 144 3.56 -8.18 -5.70
N GLN A 145 2.29 -7.80 -5.66
CA GLN A 145 1.27 -8.30 -6.59
C GLN A 145 1.56 -7.91 -8.04
N LEU A 146 2.01 -6.67 -8.27
CA LEU A 146 2.36 -6.18 -9.62
C LEU A 146 3.69 -6.75 -10.11
N LYS A 147 4.66 -6.89 -9.21
CA LYS A 147 6.02 -7.37 -9.48
C LYS A 147 6.45 -8.34 -8.39
N PRO A 148 6.09 -9.64 -8.53
CA PRO A 148 6.41 -10.66 -7.55
C PRO A 148 7.90 -10.86 -7.27
N LYS A 149 8.76 -10.39 -8.18
CA LYS A 149 10.22 -10.47 -8.08
C LYS A 149 10.90 -9.19 -7.57
N ASN A 150 10.14 -8.19 -7.12
CA ASN A 150 10.73 -7.00 -6.53
C ASN A 150 11.30 -7.33 -5.15
N ILE A 151 12.63 -7.56 -5.11
CA ILE A 151 13.37 -7.90 -3.89
C ILE A 151 13.19 -6.85 -2.80
N GLU A 152 13.20 -5.56 -3.18
CA GLU A 152 13.10 -4.48 -2.22
C GLU A 152 11.73 -4.50 -1.52
N ALA A 153 10.65 -4.62 -2.29
CA ALA A 153 9.31 -4.69 -1.74
C ALA A 153 9.13 -5.94 -0.86
N LEU A 154 9.64 -7.10 -1.27
CA LEU A 154 9.61 -8.32 -0.47
C LEU A 154 10.34 -8.18 0.87
N LYS A 155 11.53 -7.56 0.87
CA LYS A 155 12.30 -7.32 2.11
C LYS A 155 11.54 -6.38 3.05
N ARG A 156 11.03 -5.26 2.53
CA ARG A 156 10.26 -4.28 3.31
C ARG A 156 8.96 -4.87 3.87
N LEU A 157 8.27 -5.68 3.08
CA LEU A 157 7.07 -6.38 3.51
C LEU A 157 7.37 -7.41 4.60
N GLY A 158 8.46 -8.18 4.46
CA GLY A 158 8.94 -9.10 5.49
C GLY A 158 9.30 -8.41 6.80
N GLU A 159 10.01 -7.28 6.74
CA GLU A 159 10.32 -6.43 7.90
C GLU A 159 9.04 -5.92 8.59
N LEU A 160 8.05 -5.48 7.81
CA LEU A 160 6.77 -5.01 8.36
C LEU A 160 5.98 -6.14 9.01
N TYR A 161 5.96 -7.33 8.40
CA TYR A 161 5.31 -8.49 9.02
C TYR A 161 5.98 -8.92 10.31
N ILE A 162 7.32 -8.80 10.45
CA ILE A 162 7.99 -8.98 11.75
C ILE A 162 7.45 -7.97 12.76
N LYS A 163 7.36 -6.69 12.38
CA LYS A 163 6.87 -5.64 13.28
C LYS A 163 5.42 -5.83 13.70
N THR A 164 4.58 -6.42 12.85
CA THR A 164 3.18 -6.74 13.16
C THR A 164 2.99 -8.15 13.72
N ASP A 165 4.09 -8.82 14.11
CA ASP A 165 4.13 -10.18 14.67
C ASP A 165 3.56 -11.31 13.77
N ASP A 166 3.49 -11.08 12.46
CA ASP A 166 3.13 -12.09 11.47
C ASP A 166 4.38 -12.81 10.93
N LEU A 167 4.99 -13.60 11.81
CA LEU A 167 6.21 -14.36 11.50
C LEU A 167 6.06 -15.33 10.31
N PRO A 168 4.90 -16.02 10.11
CA PRO A 168 4.71 -16.89 8.96
C PRO A 168 4.78 -16.16 7.62
N ARG A 169 4.10 -15.01 7.50
CA ARG A 169 4.16 -14.20 6.27
C ARG A 169 5.53 -13.58 6.09
N ALA A 170 6.17 -13.11 7.17
CA ALA A 170 7.54 -12.60 7.12
C ALA A 170 8.53 -13.64 6.54
N ARG A 171 8.48 -14.88 7.05
CA ARG A 171 9.32 -15.98 6.54
C ARG A 171 9.09 -16.24 5.05
N SER A 172 7.83 -16.25 4.62
CA SER A 172 7.46 -16.46 3.22
C SER A 172 8.11 -15.41 2.30
N CYS A 173 8.15 -14.15 2.74
CA CYS A 173 8.77 -13.07 1.99
C CYS A 173 10.29 -13.21 1.87
N PHE A 174 10.99 -13.52 2.97
CA PHE A 174 12.45 -13.70 2.92
C PHE A 174 12.85 -14.96 2.15
N ASN A 175 12.06 -16.03 2.21
CA ASN A 175 12.25 -17.20 1.35
C ASN A 175 12.07 -16.84 -0.13
N ALA A 176 11.08 -16.02 -0.47
CA ALA A 176 10.91 -15.52 -1.84
C ALA A 176 12.11 -14.70 -2.29
N VAL A 177 12.69 -13.86 -1.41
CA VAL A 177 13.93 -13.13 -1.71
C VAL A 177 15.08 -14.10 -2.02
N LEU A 178 15.31 -15.11 -1.18
CA LEU A 178 16.38 -16.10 -1.42
C LEU A 178 16.13 -16.96 -2.67
N SER A 179 14.88 -17.18 -3.06
CA SER A 179 14.59 -17.86 -4.34
C SER A 179 14.99 -17.04 -5.58
N ILE A 180 15.02 -15.71 -5.45
CA ILE A 180 15.39 -14.78 -6.52
C ILE A 180 16.89 -14.45 -6.47
N SER A 181 17.41 -14.23 -5.25
CA SER A 181 18.79 -13.91 -4.95
C SER A 181 19.29 -14.81 -3.82
N PRO A 182 19.83 -16.01 -4.15
CA PRO A 182 20.24 -17.01 -3.17
C PRO A 182 21.31 -16.56 -2.17
N TYR A 183 22.01 -15.45 -2.46
CA TYR A 183 23.09 -14.91 -1.63
C TYR A 183 22.72 -13.56 -0.98
N ASP A 184 21.42 -13.25 -0.84
CA ASP A 184 20.98 -12.04 -0.11
C ASP A 184 21.23 -12.21 1.40
N LEU A 185 22.35 -11.64 1.87
CA LEU A 185 22.79 -11.73 3.27
C LEU A 185 21.76 -11.19 4.27
N ASP A 186 20.96 -10.21 3.88
CA ASP A 186 19.96 -9.65 4.78
C ASP A 186 18.80 -10.63 4.97
N ALA A 187 18.30 -11.24 3.88
CA ALA A 187 17.24 -12.23 3.93
C ALA A 187 17.65 -13.45 4.78
N GLU A 188 18.89 -13.93 4.65
CA GLU A 188 19.41 -14.99 5.52
C GLU A 188 19.43 -14.58 7.00
N LYS A 189 19.91 -13.37 7.31
CA LYS A 189 19.92 -12.84 8.68
C LYS A 189 18.50 -12.74 9.24
N PHE A 190 17.55 -12.23 8.47
CA PHE A 190 16.16 -12.13 8.90
C PHE A 190 15.54 -13.51 9.18
N LEU A 191 15.81 -14.53 8.36
CA LEU A 191 15.33 -15.89 8.61
C LEU A 191 15.92 -16.50 9.89
N ARG A 192 17.23 -16.34 10.11
CA ARG A 192 17.87 -16.79 11.36
C ARG A 192 17.27 -16.11 12.59
N ASN A 193 17.01 -14.82 12.50
CA ASN A 193 16.35 -14.06 13.57
C ASN A 193 14.91 -14.56 13.82
N LEU A 194 14.16 -14.87 12.75
CA LEU A 194 12.82 -15.45 12.84
C LEU A 194 12.83 -16.84 13.50
N ASP A 195 13.81 -17.68 13.19
CA ASP A 195 13.98 -18.99 13.84
C ASP A 195 14.25 -18.84 15.34
N ALA A 196 15.15 -17.93 15.72
CA ALA A 196 15.48 -17.64 17.12
C ALA A 196 14.27 -17.08 17.90
N LEU A 197 13.47 -16.20 17.28
CA LEU A 197 12.24 -15.69 17.89
C LEU A 197 11.19 -16.80 18.08
N GLY A 198 11.09 -17.72 17.12
CA GLY A 198 10.17 -18.85 17.17
C GLY A 198 10.50 -19.86 18.27
N THR A 199 11.79 -20.13 18.50
CA THR A 199 12.23 -21.03 19.59
C THR A 199 12.02 -20.39 20.97
N LEU A 200 12.32 -19.10 21.12
CA LEU A 200 12.05 -18.37 22.37
C LEU A 200 10.56 -18.41 22.72
N LYS A 201 9.66 -18.06 21.78
CA LYS A 201 8.21 -18.09 22.03
C LYS A 201 7.69 -19.48 22.44
N LYS A 202 8.21 -20.55 21.84
CA LYS A 202 7.81 -21.93 22.20
C LYS A 202 8.24 -22.29 23.63
N ASN A 203 9.38 -21.79 24.10
CA ASN A 203 9.90 -22.08 25.43
C ASN A 203 9.18 -21.31 26.55
N PHE A 204 8.49 -20.20 26.25
CA PHE A 204 7.68 -19.45 27.24
C PHE A 204 6.24 -19.96 27.38
N HIS A 205 5.80 -20.90 26.54
CA HIS A 205 4.47 -21.51 26.56
C HIS A 205 4.47 -22.96 27.06
N GLN A 206 5.56 -23.41 27.69
CA GLN A 206 5.68 -24.65 28.47
C GLN A 206 5.74 -24.30 29.95
#